data_AF-T1BKP1-F1
#
_entry.id   AF-T1BKP1-F1
#
_cell.length_a   1.000
_cell.length_b   1.000
_cell.length_c   1.000
_cell.angle_alpha   90.00
_cell.angle_beta   90.00
_cell.angle_gamma   90.00
#
_symmetry.space_group_name_H-M   'P 1'
#
loop_
_entity.id
_entity.type
_entity.pdbx_description
1 polymer ?
#
loop_
_entity_poly.entity_id
_entity_poly.type
_entity_poly.pdbx_seq_one_letter_code
_entity_poly.pdbx_strand_id
1 'polypeptide(L)'
;MNIGLVGRKCGMSRIFTEDGRSVPVTLIEATPNRVTQVKSDDTDGYAAVQVTVGAKRPNLLSKAAKGHFAKAKVEPGRSLWEFRVATADVAAYAVGSEIKLDDVFKIG
;
A
#
# COMPACT_ATOMS: atom_id res chain seq x y z
N MET A 1 3.84 13.68 7.42
CA MET A 1 2.83 12.78 8.04
C MET A 1 2.99 11.41 7.39
N ASN A 2 3.05 10.30 8.12
CA ASN A 2 3.42 9.01 7.51
C ASN A 2 2.23 8.37 6.78
N ILE A 3 2.45 7.93 5.54
CA ILE A 3 1.49 7.13 4.78
C ILE A 3 1.30 5.76 5.42
N GLY A 4 0.08 5.22 5.37
CA GLY A 4 -0.20 3.85 5.81
C GLY A 4 0.29 2.81 4.80
N LEU A 5 0.30 1.55 5.22
CA LEU A 5 0.57 0.40 4.36
C LEU A 5 -0.63 -0.55 4.37
N VAL A 6 -0.92 -1.16 3.22
CA VAL A 6 -2.00 -2.15 3.09
C VAL A 6 -1.39 -3.53 3.25
N GLY A 7 -1.65 -4.16 4.38
CA GLY A 7 -1.26 -5.54 4.65
C GLY A 7 -2.44 -6.51 4.61
N ARG A 8 -2.14 -7.80 4.48
CA ARG A 8 -3.09 -8.89 4.65
C ARG A 8 -2.94 -9.50 6.04
N LYS A 9 -4.04 -9.65 6.77
CA LYS A 9 -4.04 -10.42 8.02
C LYS A 9 -3.82 -11.91 7.72
N CYS A 10 -2.71 -12.46 8.21
CA CYS A 10 -2.35 -13.87 8.05
C CYS A 10 -2.83 -14.73 9.21
N GLY A 11 -2.89 -14.16 10.41
CA GLY A 11 -3.34 -14.90 11.59
C GLY A 11 -2.94 -14.22 12.88
N MET A 12 -3.00 -14.97 13.96
CA MET A 12 -2.56 -14.56 15.28
C MET A 12 -1.58 -15.60 15.81
N SER A 13 -0.56 -15.14 16.54
CA SER A 13 0.44 -15.97 17.19
C SER A 13 0.83 -15.33 18.52
N ARG A 14 1.84 -15.87 19.18
CA ARG A 14 2.47 -15.26 20.37
C ARG A 14 3.98 -15.29 20.22
N ILE A 15 4.63 -14.24 20.69
CA ILE A 15 6.10 -14.15 20.78
C ILE A 15 6.46 -14.18 22.25
N PHE A 16 7.55 -14.87 22.58
CA PHE A 16 8.12 -14.85 23.92
C PHE A 16 9.25 -13.83 23.95
N THR A 17 9.19 -12.89 24.90
CA THR A 17 10.29 -11.96 25.17
C THR A 17 11.41 -12.67 25.90
N GLU A 18 12.61 -12.09 25.91
CA GLU A 18 13.75 -12.64 26.66
C GLU A 18 13.45 -12.81 28.15
N ASP A 19 12.63 -11.91 28.72
CA ASP A 19 12.12 -11.98 30.10
C ASP A 19 11.09 -13.12 30.34
N GLY A 20 10.80 -13.97 29.35
CA GLY A 20 9.84 -15.07 29.44
C GLY A 20 8.36 -14.67 29.34
N ARG A 21 8.04 -13.40 29.09
CA ARG A 21 6.65 -12.94 28.93
C ARG A 21 6.11 -13.37 27.57
N SER A 22 4.84 -13.79 27.53
CA SER A 22 4.14 -14.15 26.30
C SER A 22 3.32 -12.97 25.80
N VAL A 23 3.65 -12.45 24.62
CA VAL A 23 2.96 -11.33 23.98
C VAL A 23 2.15 -11.85 22.79
N PRO A 24 0.81 -11.74 22.80
CA PRO A 24 0.00 -12.10 21.63
C PRO A 24 0.19 -11.07 20.52
N VAL A 25 0.39 -11.55 19.29
CA VAL A 25 0.65 -10.72 18.12
C VAL A 25 -0.26 -11.10 16.96
N THR A 26 -0.61 -10.12 16.12
CA THR A 26 -1.27 -10.38 14.84
C THR A 26 -0.23 -10.40 13.74
N LEU A 27 -0.20 -11.47 12.95
CA LEU A 27 0.69 -11.58 11.82
C LEU A 27 0.05 -10.88 10.60
N ILE A 28 0.69 -9.82 10.12
CA ILE A 28 0.27 -9.05 8.94
C ILE A 28 1.33 -9.21 7.86
N GLU A 29 0.96 -9.80 6.72
CA GLU A 29 1.81 -9.85 5.53
C GLU A 29 1.70 -8.53 4.77
N ALA A 30 2.83 -7.83 4.68
CA ALA A 30 2.98 -6.57 3.98
C ALA A 30 3.79 -6.78 2.70
N THR A 31 3.11 -7.08 1.59
CA THR A 31 3.75 -7.08 0.26
C THR A 31 4.02 -5.64 -0.20
N PRO A 32 5.01 -5.38 -1.08
CA PRO A 32 5.26 -4.04 -1.59
C PRO A 32 4.00 -3.36 -2.14
N ASN A 33 3.74 -2.15 -1.63
CA ASN A 33 2.59 -1.33 -2.04
C ASN A 33 2.99 -0.48 -3.24
N ARG A 34 2.43 -0.77 -4.42
CA ARG A 34 2.75 -0.01 -5.63
C ARG A 34 1.80 1.15 -5.81
N VAL A 35 2.32 2.34 -6.07
CA VAL A 35 1.53 3.55 -6.32
C VAL A 35 0.96 3.53 -7.73
N THR A 36 -0.36 3.50 -7.85
CA THR A 36 -1.08 3.46 -9.14
C THR A 36 -1.46 4.85 -9.63
N GLN A 37 -1.80 5.76 -8.71
CA GLN A 37 -2.19 7.13 -9.04
C GLN A 37 -1.87 8.04 -7.86
N VAL A 38 -1.49 9.28 -8.18
CA VAL A 38 -1.36 10.36 -7.23
C VAL A 38 -2.44 11.38 -7.55
N LYS A 39 -3.27 11.71 -6.56
CA LYS A 39 -4.38 12.65 -6.65
C LYS A 39 -3.98 13.98 -6.01
N SER A 40 -4.27 15.08 -6.70
CA SER A 40 -4.02 16.43 -6.20
C SER A 40 -5.33 17.19 -6.00
N ASP A 41 -5.25 18.27 -5.24
CA ASP A 41 -6.40 19.14 -4.97
C ASP A 41 -6.97 19.76 -6.26
N ASP A 42 -6.09 20.12 -7.20
CA ASP A 42 -6.47 20.75 -8.47
C ASP A 42 -7.25 19.81 -9.40
N THR A 43 -6.93 18.51 -9.42
CA THR A 43 -7.56 17.54 -10.33
C THR A 43 -8.71 16.77 -9.70
N ASP A 44 -8.60 16.42 -8.42
CA ASP A 44 -9.52 15.50 -7.74
C ASP A 44 -10.26 16.15 -6.57
N GLY A 45 -9.92 17.40 -6.19
CA GLY A 45 -10.52 18.12 -5.06
C GLY A 45 -10.06 17.62 -3.68
N TYR A 46 -9.04 16.76 -3.64
CA TYR A 46 -8.33 16.34 -2.44
C TYR A 46 -6.98 15.69 -2.78
N ALA A 47 -6.06 15.74 -1.82
CA ALA A 47 -4.76 15.09 -1.91
C ALA A 47 -4.80 13.63 -1.40
N ALA A 48 -4.44 12.67 -2.26
CA ALA A 48 -4.34 11.26 -1.89
C ALA A 48 -3.37 10.45 -2.77
N VAL A 49 -2.84 9.37 -2.21
CA VAL A 49 -2.03 8.39 -2.93
C VAL A 49 -2.82 7.10 -3.05
N GLN A 50 -3.06 6.66 -4.29
CA GLN A 50 -3.70 5.38 -4.57
C GLN A 50 -2.62 4.29 -4.72
N VAL A 51 -2.84 3.17 -4.04
CA VAL A 51 -1.93 2.03 -4.02
C VAL A 51 -2.63 0.73 -4.36
N THR A 52 -1.84 -0.24 -4.82
CA THR A 52 -2.30 -1.60 -5.09
C THR A 52 -1.33 -2.66 -4.53
N VAL A 53 -1.88 -3.79 -4.08
CA VAL A 53 -1.11 -4.88 -3.46
C VAL A 53 -1.46 -6.25 -4.04
N GLY A 54 -0.53 -7.19 -3.90
CA GLY A 54 -0.65 -8.54 -4.43
C GLY A 54 -0.65 -8.60 -5.96
N ALA A 55 -1.01 -9.74 -6.54
CA ALA A 55 -1.10 -9.90 -7.99
C ALA A 55 -2.47 -10.44 -8.40
N LYS A 56 -2.98 -9.94 -9.53
CA LYS A 56 -4.17 -10.48 -10.20
C LYS A 56 -3.85 -10.75 -11.66
N ARG A 57 -4.20 -11.95 -12.13
CA ARG A 57 -3.94 -12.36 -13.52
C ARG A 57 -4.60 -11.37 -14.49
N PRO A 58 -3.90 -10.88 -15.53
CA PRO A 58 -4.45 -9.91 -16.47
C PRO A 58 -5.77 -10.35 -17.12
N ASN A 59 -5.95 -11.64 -17.39
CA ASN A 59 -7.19 -12.16 -17.99
C ASN A 59 -8.43 -11.98 -17.10
N LEU A 60 -8.26 -11.77 -15.80
CA LEU A 60 -9.35 -11.54 -14.85
C LEU A 60 -9.68 -10.05 -14.63
N LEU A 61 -9.05 -9.16 -15.41
CA LEU A 61 -9.25 -7.71 -15.33
C LEU A 61 -10.13 -7.21 -16.48
N SER A 62 -11.00 -6.24 -16.17
CA SER A 62 -11.73 -5.48 -17.18
C SER A 62 -10.77 -4.65 -18.04
N LYS A 63 -11.19 -4.28 -19.25
CA LYS A 63 -10.38 -3.44 -20.16
C LYS A 63 -10.01 -2.10 -19.51
N ALA A 64 -10.94 -1.47 -18.78
CA ALA A 64 -10.70 -0.22 -18.07
C ALA A 64 -9.62 -0.36 -16.99
N ALA A 65 -9.70 -1.41 -16.16
CA ALA A 65 -8.70 -1.66 -15.12
C ALA A 65 -7.31 -1.93 -15.71
N LYS A 66 -7.24 -2.67 -16.82
CA LYS A 66 -5.97 -2.89 -17.54
C LYS A 66 -5.35 -1.57 -18.01
N GLY A 67 -6.16 -0.68 -18.60
CA GLY A 67 -5.69 0.64 -19.04
C GLY A 67 -5.14 1.47 -17.89
N HIS A 68 -5.80 1.43 -16.72
CA HIS A 68 -5.36 2.13 -15.51
C HIS A 68 -3.98 1.65 -15.03
N PHE A 69 -3.82 0.34 -14.85
CA PHE A 69 -2.54 -0.23 -14.43
C PHE A 69 -1.42 -0.04 -15.47
N ALA A 70 -1.75 -0.14 -16.76
CA ALA A 70 -0.80 0.10 -17.86
C ALA A 70 -0.30 1.56 -17.89
N LYS A 71 -1.18 2.54 -17.65
CA LYS A 71 -0.81 3.96 -17.56
C LYS A 71 0.19 4.20 -16.42
N ALA A 72 -0.01 3.51 -15.30
CA ALA A 72 0.87 3.59 -14.13
C ALA A 72 2.14 2.75 -14.26
N LYS A 73 2.25 1.88 -15.29
CA LYS A 73 3.34 0.90 -15.47
C LYS A 73 3.55 -0.02 -14.26
N VAL A 74 2.46 -0.36 -13.56
CA VAL A 74 2.49 -1.23 -12.39
C VAL A 74 1.76 -2.54 -12.66
N GLU A 75 2.27 -3.61 -12.05
CA GLU A 75 1.63 -4.92 -12.10
C GLU A 75 0.23 -4.88 -11.44
N PRO A 76 -0.80 -5.47 -12.06
CA PRO A 76 -2.15 -5.40 -11.51
C PRO A 76 -2.27 -6.09 -10.16
N GLY A 77 -2.73 -5.35 -9.16
CA GLY A 77 -3.01 -5.89 -7.84
C GLY A 77 -4.43 -6.42 -7.67
N ARG A 78 -4.71 -6.90 -6.46
CA ARG A 78 -6.02 -7.49 -6.10
C ARG A 78 -7.10 -6.42 -5.95
N SER A 79 -6.74 -5.29 -5.36
CA SER A 79 -7.64 -4.15 -5.14
C SER A 79 -6.84 -2.84 -5.14
N LEU A 80 -7.57 -1.72 -5.14
CA LEU A 80 -7.04 -0.37 -5.04
C LEU A 80 -7.47 0.22 -3.71
N TRP A 81 -6.56 0.91 -3.03
CA TRP A 81 -6.83 1.65 -1.81
C TRP A 81 -6.26 3.05 -1.92
N GLU A 82 -6.82 3.99 -1.17
CA GLU A 82 -6.37 5.37 -1.16
C GLU A 82 -5.99 5.78 0.26
N PHE A 83 -4.83 6.42 0.38
CA PHE A 83 -4.40 7.09 1.59
C PHE A 83 -4.48 8.59 1.37
N ARG A 84 -5.27 9.27 2.19
CA ARG A 84 -5.29 10.74 2.20
C ARG A 84 -3.97 11.24 2.78
N VAL A 85 -3.38 12.21 2.09
CA VAL A 85 -2.12 12.85 2.47
C VAL A 85 -2.30 14.36 2.46
N ALA A 86 -1.46 15.08 3.20
CA ALA A 86 -1.44 16.54 3.11
C ALA A 86 -0.94 16.96 1.72
N THR A 87 -1.48 18.05 1.17
CA THR A 87 -1.15 18.53 -0.19
C THR A 87 0.36 18.76 -0.39
N ALA A 88 1.07 19.18 0.66
CA ALA A 88 2.53 19.36 0.64
C ALA A 88 3.32 18.05 0.49
N ASP A 89 2.77 16.92 0.94
CA ASP A 89 3.45 15.62 0.98
C ASP A 89 3.19 14.80 -0.30
N VAL A 90 2.25 15.23 -1.16
CA VAL A 90 1.89 14.54 -2.42
C VAL A 90 3.07 14.41 -3.37
N ALA A 91 3.94 15.43 -3.44
CA ALA A 91 5.09 15.47 -4.32
C ALA A 91 6.18 14.43 -3.98
N ALA A 92 6.15 13.87 -2.77
CA ALA A 92 7.09 12.83 -2.35
C ALA A 92 6.77 11.45 -2.95
N TYR A 93 5.58 11.26 -3.52
CA TYR A 93 5.14 9.97 -4.07
C TYR A 93 5.03 10.04 -5.59
N ALA A 94 5.69 9.11 -6.27
CA ALA A 94 5.64 9.00 -7.73
C ALA A 94 4.79 7.79 -8.16
N VAL A 95 4.03 7.94 -9.24
CA VAL A 95 3.33 6.82 -9.87
C VAL A 95 4.35 5.77 -10.32
N GLY A 96 4.10 4.50 -10.01
CA GLY A 96 5.03 3.41 -10.30
C GLY A 96 6.03 3.10 -9.19
N SER A 97 6.14 3.96 -8.16
CA SER A 97 6.99 3.68 -7.00
C SER A 97 6.40 2.58 -6.11
N GLU A 98 7.29 1.90 -5.38
CA GLU A 98 6.92 0.91 -4.37
C GLU A 98 7.19 1.45 -2.98
N ILE A 99 6.24 1.25 -2.07
CA ILE A 99 6.35 1.57 -0.65
C ILE A 99 6.60 0.25 0.09
N LYS A 100 7.74 0.14 0.77
CA LYS A 100 8.12 -1.06 1.53
C LYS A 100 7.86 -0.87 3.01
N LEU A 101 7.85 -1.99 3.75
CA LEU A 101 7.60 -1.98 5.19
C LEU A 101 8.66 -1.16 5.95
N ASP A 102 9.93 -1.31 5.58
CA ASP A 102 11.06 -0.65 6.24
C ASP A 102 11.07 0.87 6.05
N ASP A 103 10.42 1.37 5.00
CA ASP A 103 10.32 2.82 4.72
C ASP A 103 9.30 3.50 5.65
N VAL A 104 8.33 2.73 6.16
CA VAL A 104 7.16 3.26 6.89
C VAL A 104 7.20 2.94 8.37
N PHE A 105 7.66 1.75 8.74
CA PHE A 105 7.65 1.25 10.11
C PHE A 105 9.05 0.95 10.61
N LYS A 106 9.29 1.24 11.89
CA LYS A 106 10.49 0.84 12.62
C LYS A 106 10.09 -0.10 13.75
N ILE A 107 10.96 -1.05 14.05
CA ILE A 107 10.83 -1.89 15.24
C ILE A 107 10.91 -0.97 16.46
N GLY A 108 9.95 -1.11 17.38
CA GLY A 108 9.85 -0.36 18.63
C GLY A 108 10.28 -1.21 19.82
#